data_AF-A0A6B8VPX8-F1
#
_entry.id   AF-A0A6B8VPX8-F1
#
_cell.length_a   1.000
_cell.length_b   1.000
_cell.length_c   1.000
_cell.angle_alpha   90.00
_cell.angle_beta   90.00
_cell.angle_gamma   90.00
#
_symmetry.space_group_name_H-M   'P 1'
#
loop_
_entity.id
_entity.type
_entity.pdbx_description
1 polymer ?
#
loop_
_entity_poly.entity_id
_entity_poly.type
_entity_poly.pdbx_seq_one_letter_code
_entity_poly.pdbx_strand_id
1 'polypeptide(L)'
;MRSLILWAGVRGANVYRHIGVNDTMCLDEFRRVLDVCFGFDSAEPSTFPGLHPSSLIPDNLTYEWGLWIVDIHVIDAYPRDEGTPRALCIGGAGSLNDDFDLATVNTELTGRETLSAVLSLAHPELRDLIERGSLYDFVPLLQALDLRQAFGTSLGLPLEIDPAARDAFWVTVLVLSCFSEPETSDSLLEGTMAELGWVEDDGTPLTAPAIRALCAASLTQLAALGAYGRHAKSPVDRLEIYRNLLAG
;
A
#
# COMPACT_ATOMS: atom_id res chain seq x y z
N MET A 1 4.56 -12.83 15.61
CA MET A 1 3.99 -11.48 15.66
C MET A 1 2.83 -11.43 14.69
N ARG A 2 1.77 -10.68 14.98
CA ARG A 2 0.58 -10.61 14.12
C ARG A 2 0.25 -9.16 13.79
N SER A 3 -0.46 -8.97 12.70
CA SER A 3 -1.14 -7.71 12.42
C SER A 3 -2.59 -7.84 12.87
N LEU A 4 -3.02 -6.97 13.78
CA LEU A 4 -4.42 -6.79 14.13
C LEU A 4 -5.06 -5.88 13.09
N ILE A 5 -6.21 -6.28 12.56
CA ILE A 5 -7.06 -5.43 11.73
C ILE A 5 -8.15 -4.86 12.62
N LEU A 6 -8.21 -3.54 12.71
CA LEU A 6 -9.17 -2.82 13.53
C LEU A 6 -10.12 -2.03 12.65
N TRP A 7 -11.38 -2.02 13.03
CA TRP A 7 -12.33 -1.00 12.61
C TRP A 7 -12.41 0.07 13.70
N ALA A 8 -12.32 1.34 13.32
CA ALA A 8 -12.48 2.48 14.21
C ALA A 8 -13.51 3.45 13.63
N GLY A 9 -14.57 3.78 14.36
CA GLY A 9 -15.66 4.64 13.88
C GLY A 9 -16.05 5.73 14.87
N VAL A 10 -16.25 6.95 14.37
CA VAL A 10 -16.65 8.10 15.19
C VAL A 10 -18.15 8.05 15.44
N ARG A 11 -18.57 8.02 16.71
CA ARG A 11 -19.99 7.96 17.08
C ARG A 11 -20.76 9.16 16.54
N GLY A 12 -21.90 8.89 15.91
CA GLY A 12 -22.79 9.94 15.40
C GLY A 12 -22.29 10.64 14.13
N ALA A 13 -21.18 10.20 13.55
CA ALA A 13 -20.65 10.69 12.29
C ALA A 13 -20.41 9.54 11.31
N ASN A 14 -20.50 9.79 10.01
CA ASN A 14 -20.13 8.80 8.99
C ASN A 14 -18.61 8.87 8.70
N VAL A 15 -17.81 8.73 9.76
CA VAL A 15 -16.34 8.79 9.72
C VAL A 15 -15.77 7.52 10.33
N TYR A 16 -15.04 6.73 9.55
CA TYR A 16 -14.44 5.49 10.03
C TYR A 16 -13.15 5.14 9.29
N ARG A 17 -12.34 4.27 9.90
CA ARG A 17 -11.06 3.76 9.39
C ARG A 17 -10.96 2.26 9.62
N HIS A 18 -10.35 1.55 8.67
CA HIS A 18 -9.78 0.24 8.85
C HIS A 18 -8.27 0.39 9.01
N ILE A 19 -7.73 -0.09 10.13
CA ILE A 19 -6.35 0.16 10.53
C ILE A 19 -5.68 -1.18 10.82
N GLY A 20 -4.53 -1.45 10.20
CA GLY A 20 -3.66 -2.56 10.53
C GLY A 20 -2.56 -2.12 11.50
N VAL A 21 -2.37 -2.80 12.62
CA VAL A 21 -1.29 -2.52 13.58
C VAL A 21 -0.61 -3.79 14.08
N ASN A 22 0.61 -3.67 14.58
CA ASN A 22 1.32 -4.75 15.27
C ASN A 22 0.60 -5.17 16.57
N ASP A 23 0.42 -6.47 16.81
CA ASP A 23 -0.19 -7.01 18.04
C ASP A 23 0.62 -6.74 19.33
N THR A 24 1.86 -6.26 19.20
CA THR A 24 2.68 -5.80 20.34
C THR A 24 2.63 -4.29 20.57
N MET A 25 1.82 -3.54 19.81
CA MET A 25 1.68 -2.09 19.94
C MET A 25 0.95 -1.73 21.24
N CYS A 26 1.46 -0.74 21.98
CA CYS A 26 0.78 -0.24 23.17
C CYS A 26 -0.21 0.89 22.83
N LEU A 27 -1.13 1.18 23.76
CA LEU A 27 -2.15 2.21 23.56
C LEU A 27 -1.57 3.62 23.33
N ASP A 28 -0.43 3.99 23.93
CA ASP A 28 0.20 5.29 23.64
C ASP A 28 0.77 5.36 22.22
N GLU A 29 1.32 4.27 21.70
CA GLU A 29 1.74 4.18 20.30
C GLU A 29 0.51 4.21 19.38
N PHE A 30 -0.53 3.45 19.72
CA PHE A 30 -1.78 3.38 18.94
C PHE A 30 -2.53 4.71 18.90
N ARG A 31 -2.47 5.51 19.97
CA ARG A 31 -2.99 6.89 20.00
C ARG A 31 -2.44 7.71 18.83
N ARG A 32 -1.13 7.67 18.61
CA ARG A 32 -0.48 8.41 17.52
C ARG A 32 -0.93 7.92 16.15
N VAL A 33 -1.20 6.61 16.01
CA VAL A 33 -1.78 6.05 14.79
C VAL A 33 -3.19 6.60 14.55
N LEU A 34 -4.03 6.67 15.59
CA LEU A 34 -5.36 7.28 15.50
C LEU A 34 -5.27 8.76 15.13
N ASP A 35 -4.31 9.49 15.71
CA ASP A 35 -4.14 10.91 15.43
C ASP A 35 -3.86 11.17 13.95
N VAL A 36 -2.97 10.38 13.35
CA VAL A 36 -2.67 10.44 11.91
C VAL A 36 -3.87 9.98 11.07
N CYS A 37 -4.49 8.84 11.41
CA CYS A 37 -5.60 8.27 10.65
C CYS A 37 -6.84 9.19 10.57
N PHE A 38 -7.13 9.93 11.64
CA PHE A 38 -8.30 10.80 11.74
C PHE A 38 -7.98 12.29 11.60
N GLY A 39 -6.70 12.66 11.49
CA GLY A 39 -6.27 14.06 11.48
C GLY A 39 -6.60 14.77 12.79
N PHE A 40 -6.47 14.06 13.92
CA PHE A 40 -6.71 14.63 15.24
C PHE A 40 -5.56 15.54 15.65
N ASP A 41 -5.90 16.70 16.22
CA ASP A 41 -4.91 17.57 16.83
C ASP A 41 -4.42 16.95 18.15
N SER A 42 -3.12 16.70 18.22
CA SER A 42 -2.42 16.20 19.42
C SER A 42 -2.53 17.13 20.64
N ALA A 43 -2.89 18.40 20.45
CA ALA A 43 -3.11 19.36 21.53
C ALA A 43 -4.43 19.14 22.28
N GLU A 44 -5.42 18.52 21.64
CA GLU A 44 -6.72 18.24 22.26
C GLU A 44 -6.61 17.08 23.27
N PRO A 45 -7.34 17.13 24.40
CA PRO A 45 -7.34 16.05 25.38
C PRO A 45 -7.79 14.74 24.76
N SER A 46 -7.01 13.67 24.97
CA SER A 46 -7.38 12.34 24.52
C SER A 46 -7.05 11.26 25.52
N THR A 47 -7.86 10.19 25.52
CA THR A 47 -7.70 9.10 26.47
C THR A 47 -8.36 7.81 25.98
N PHE A 48 -7.86 6.69 26.50
CA PHE A 48 -8.55 5.40 26.49
C PHE A 48 -9.13 5.18 27.90
N PRO A 49 -10.43 5.43 28.12
CA PRO A 49 -11.01 5.42 29.46
C PRO A 49 -10.76 4.10 30.20
N GLY A 50 -10.15 4.20 31.39
CA GLY A 50 -9.89 3.05 32.26
C GLY A 50 -8.73 2.15 31.81
N LEU A 51 -7.98 2.51 30.77
CA LEU A 51 -6.83 1.74 30.28
C LEU A 51 -5.51 2.49 30.49
N HIS A 52 -4.45 1.74 30.82
CA HIS A 52 -3.12 2.31 30.98
C HIS A 52 -2.45 2.51 29.60
N PRO A 53 -1.72 3.62 29.36
CA PRO A 53 -1.12 3.88 28.04
C PRO A 53 -0.14 2.80 27.55
N SER A 54 0.51 2.08 28.47
CA SER A 54 1.41 0.98 28.13
C SER A 54 0.71 -0.38 27.91
N SER A 55 -0.61 -0.45 28.08
CA SER A 55 -1.36 -1.68 27.81
C SER A 55 -1.37 -2.01 26.32
N LEU A 56 -1.49 -3.29 25.99
CA LEU A 56 -1.78 -3.73 24.62
C LEU A 56 -3.22 -3.38 24.23
N ILE A 57 -3.49 -3.39 22.92
CA ILE A 57 -4.81 -3.10 22.37
C ILE A 57 -5.75 -4.29 22.66
N PRO A 58 -6.84 -4.10 23.42
CA PRO A 58 -7.87 -5.12 23.62
C PRO A 58 -8.79 -5.23 22.38
N ASP A 59 -9.57 -6.32 22.32
CA ASP A 59 -10.46 -6.58 21.17
C ASP A 59 -11.52 -5.49 20.96
N ASN A 60 -11.95 -4.82 22.04
CA ASN A 60 -12.94 -3.76 22.01
C ASN A 60 -12.52 -2.65 22.96
N LEU A 61 -12.51 -1.42 22.47
CA LEU A 61 -12.22 -0.25 23.27
C LEU A 61 -12.87 1.01 22.73
N THR A 62 -12.95 2.00 23.60
CA THR A 62 -13.36 3.35 23.26
C THR A 62 -12.15 4.26 23.35
N TYR A 63 -12.01 5.15 22.39
CA TYR A 63 -11.07 6.26 22.44
C TYR A 63 -11.85 7.58 22.47
N GLU A 64 -11.45 8.47 23.36
CA GLU A 64 -12.02 9.81 23.48
C GLU A 64 -10.99 10.82 22.99
N TRP A 65 -11.40 11.73 22.10
CA TRP A 65 -10.60 12.85 21.62
C TRP A 65 -11.47 14.11 21.61
N GLY A 66 -11.14 15.07 22.49
CA GLY A 66 -12.01 16.22 22.75
C GLY A 66 -13.41 15.78 23.17
N LEU A 67 -14.42 16.13 22.36
CA LEU A 67 -15.82 15.72 22.55
C LEU A 67 -16.21 14.50 21.71
N TRP A 68 -15.30 14.01 20.87
CA TRP A 68 -15.55 12.89 19.98
C TRP A 68 -15.25 11.57 20.67
N ILE A 69 -16.08 10.57 20.36
CA ILE A 69 -15.94 9.22 20.86
C ILE A 69 -15.76 8.30 19.65
N VAL A 70 -14.68 7.54 19.66
CA VAL A 70 -14.35 6.55 18.62
C VAL A 70 -14.53 5.15 19.19
N ASP A 71 -15.40 4.38 18.57
CA ASP A 71 -15.57 2.95 18.85
C ASP A 71 -14.53 2.17 18.05
N ILE A 72 -13.76 1.30 18.71
CA ILE A 72 -12.69 0.53 18.09
C ILE A 72 -12.90 -0.96 18.36
N HIS A 73 -12.85 -1.75 17.30
CA HIS A 73 -13.02 -3.21 17.32
C HIS A 73 -11.90 -3.88 16.55
N VAL A 74 -11.23 -4.86 17.15
CA VAL A 74 -10.39 -5.81 16.41
C VAL A 74 -11.33 -6.73 15.64
N ILE A 75 -11.26 -6.67 14.32
CA ILE A 75 -12.12 -7.45 13.42
C ILE A 75 -11.39 -8.67 12.83
N ASP A 76 -10.06 -8.66 12.81
CA ASP A 76 -9.26 -9.79 12.31
C ASP A 76 -7.82 -9.76 12.84
N ALA A 77 -7.10 -10.87 12.68
CA ALA A 77 -5.68 -10.97 13.00
C ALA A 77 -4.94 -11.90 12.03
N TYR A 78 -3.90 -11.37 11.37
CA TYR A 78 -3.12 -12.10 10.36
C TYR A 78 -1.69 -12.36 10.82
N PRO A 79 -1.07 -13.50 10.44
CA PRO A 79 0.37 -13.70 10.56
C PRO A 79 1.12 -12.57 9.84
N ARG A 80 2.22 -12.14 10.45
CA ARG A 80 3.00 -10.99 9.99
C ARG A 80 4.45 -11.38 9.74
N ASP A 81 5.03 -10.86 8.67
CA ASP A 81 6.46 -10.94 8.35
C ASP A 81 7.23 -9.68 8.80
N GLU A 82 8.56 -9.72 8.69
CA GLU A 82 9.43 -8.58 9.07
C GLU A 82 9.28 -7.35 8.15
N GLY A 83 8.67 -7.50 6.96
CA GLY A 83 8.47 -6.43 5.98
C GLY A 83 7.19 -5.62 6.19
N THR A 84 6.20 -6.19 6.89
CA THR A 84 4.91 -5.53 7.13
C THR A 84 5.08 -4.24 7.97
N PRO A 85 4.39 -3.13 7.64
CA PRO A 85 4.48 -1.86 8.40
C PRO A 85 3.91 -1.95 9.82
N ARG A 86 4.47 -1.21 10.79
CA ARG A 86 3.99 -1.23 12.20
C ARG A 86 2.55 -0.74 12.34
N ALA A 87 2.16 0.22 11.51
CA ALA A 87 0.80 0.71 11.36
C ALA A 87 0.53 0.99 9.88
N LEU A 88 -0.71 0.78 9.45
CA LEU A 88 -1.19 1.12 8.11
C LEU A 88 -2.68 1.44 8.18
N CYS A 89 -3.12 2.51 7.54
CA CYS A 89 -4.53 2.72 7.26
C CYS A 89 -4.87 1.95 5.97
N ILE A 90 -5.78 0.98 6.08
CA ILE A 90 -6.16 0.07 4.98
C ILE A 90 -7.26 0.73 4.14
N GLY A 91 -8.10 1.55 4.76
CA GLY A 91 -9.16 2.26 4.09
C GLY A 91 -10.04 3.00 5.09
N GLY A 92 -11.04 3.71 4.60
CA GLY A 92 -11.93 4.49 5.44
C GLY A 92 -12.81 5.42 4.61
N ALA A 93 -13.71 6.11 5.28
CA ALA A 93 -14.52 7.15 4.66
C ALA A 93 -14.81 8.29 5.64
N GLY A 94 -15.13 9.44 5.08
CA GLY A 94 -15.48 10.66 5.82
C GLY A 94 -14.28 11.30 6.51
N SER A 95 -14.48 12.55 6.94
CA SER A 95 -13.52 13.30 7.72
C SER A 95 -14.22 14.24 8.70
N LEU A 96 -13.49 14.63 9.74
CA LEU A 96 -13.90 15.64 10.72
C LEU A 96 -13.40 17.05 10.35
N ASN A 97 -12.36 17.13 9.53
CA ASN A 97 -11.69 18.37 9.11
C ASN A 97 -11.59 18.42 7.58
N ASP A 98 -10.41 18.07 7.03
CA ASP A 98 -10.07 18.08 5.58
C ASP A 98 -10.45 16.77 4.88
N ASP A 99 -10.46 16.72 3.55
CA ASP A 99 -10.74 15.48 2.83
C ASP A 99 -9.79 14.34 3.24
N PHE A 100 -10.35 13.13 3.41
CA PHE A 100 -9.57 11.96 3.78
C PHE A 100 -8.76 11.46 2.59
N ASP A 101 -7.44 11.62 2.69
CA ASP A 101 -6.47 11.08 1.74
C ASP A 101 -5.68 9.93 2.38
N LEU A 102 -5.96 8.73 1.90
CA LEU A 102 -5.33 7.49 2.35
C LEU A 102 -3.81 7.50 2.12
N ALA A 103 -3.36 8.07 1.00
CA ALA A 103 -1.96 8.09 0.59
C ALA A 103 -1.15 8.99 1.53
N THR A 104 -1.68 10.18 1.83
CA THR A 104 -1.08 11.11 2.77
C THR A 104 -1.00 10.50 4.18
N VAL A 105 -2.09 9.89 4.65
CA VAL A 105 -2.13 9.19 5.96
C VAL A 105 -1.08 8.08 6.05
N ASN A 106 -0.99 7.23 5.03
CA ASN A 106 -0.04 6.11 5.03
C ASN A 106 1.42 6.58 4.89
N THR A 107 1.66 7.67 4.18
CA THR A 107 2.99 8.30 4.11
C THR A 107 3.45 8.78 5.49
N GLU A 108 2.54 9.36 6.27
CA GLU A 108 2.84 9.81 7.63
C GLU A 108 3.02 8.64 8.62
N LEU A 109 2.13 7.63 8.56
CA LEU A 109 2.22 6.44 9.43
C LEU A 109 3.49 5.61 9.21
N THR A 110 3.95 5.51 7.96
CA THR A 110 5.15 4.75 7.63
C THR A 110 6.42 5.59 7.75
N GLY A 111 6.32 6.92 7.74
CA GLY A 111 7.42 7.86 7.92
C GLY A 111 8.26 8.06 6.65
N ARG A 112 8.65 9.31 6.38
CA ARG A 112 9.51 9.69 5.23
C ARG A 112 10.87 8.99 5.22
N GLU A 113 11.42 8.65 6.38
CA GLU A 113 12.68 7.88 6.49
C GLU A 113 12.50 6.43 6.01
N THR A 114 11.34 5.80 6.29
CA THR A 114 11.02 4.46 5.78
C THR A 114 10.68 4.51 4.29
N LEU A 115 10.02 5.57 3.82
CA LEU A 115 9.72 5.76 2.40
C LEU A 115 11.00 5.89 1.58
N SER A 116 11.92 6.77 1.98
CA SER A 116 13.20 6.93 1.31
C SER A 116 14.03 5.65 1.39
N ALA A 117 14.04 4.95 2.54
CA ALA A 117 14.74 3.68 2.68
C ALA A 117 14.15 2.59 1.77
N VAL A 118 12.84 2.43 1.69
CA VAL A 118 12.17 1.44 0.84
C VAL A 118 12.38 1.76 -0.63
N LEU A 119 12.16 3.01 -1.03
CA LEU A 119 12.39 3.44 -2.39
C LEU A 119 13.86 3.33 -2.79
N SER A 120 14.81 3.52 -1.85
CA SER A 120 16.25 3.35 -2.11
C SER A 120 16.64 1.92 -2.48
N LEU A 121 15.81 0.93 -2.10
CA LEU A 121 15.96 -0.48 -2.47
C LEU A 121 15.22 -0.83 -3.77
N ALA A 122 14.33 0.04 -4.22
CA ALA A 122 13.51 -0.16 -5.40
C ALA A 122 14.27 0.23 -6.67
N HIS A 123 14.00 -0.49 -7.76
CA HIS A 123 14.61 -0.26 -9.07
C HIS A 123 14.53 1.22 -9.47
N PRO A 124 15.59 1.82 -10.03
CA PRO A 124 15.63 3.26 -10.30
C PRO A 124 14.47 3.80 -11.15
N GLU A 125 14.06 3.05 -12.18
CA GLU A 125 12.90 3.43 -13.00
C GLU A 125 11.57 3.34 -12.25
N LEU A 126 11.42 2.36 -11.37
CA LEU A 126 10.24 2.22 -10.53
C LEU A 126 10.17 3.37 -9.52
N ARG A 127 11.32 3.75 -8.95
CA ARG A 127 11.44 4.91 -8.05
C ARG A 127 11.04 6.20 -8.75
N ASP A 128 11.61 6.46 -9.93
CA ASP A 128 11.25 7.63 -10.75
C ASP A 128 9.75 7.66 -11.07
N LEU A 129 9.18 6.52 -11.45
CA LEU A 129 7.75 6.37 -11.72
C LEU A 129 6.88 6.71 -10.50
N ILE A 130 7.23 6.19 -9.31
CA ILE A 130 6.48 6.47 -8.08
C ILE A 130 6.57 7.95 -7.71
N GLU A 131 7.76 8.55 -7.81
CA GLU A 131 7.99 9.96 -7.49
C GLU A 131 7.26 10.88 -8.48
N ARG A 132 7.34 10.59 -9.79
CA ARG A 132 6.71 11.37 -10.86
C ARG A 132 5.19 11.27 -10.84
N GLY A 133 4.65 10.08 -10.59
CA GLY A 133 3.20 9.83 -10.53
C GLY A 133 2.58 10.11 -9.16
N SER A 134 3.37 10.46 -8.15
CA SER A 134 2.91 10.51 -6.75
C SER A 134 2.23 9.21 -6.27
N LEU A 135 2.69 8.06 -6.78
CA LEU A 135 2.08 6.74 -6.58
C LEU A 135 2.50 6.10 -5.25
N TYR A 136 2.49 6.88 -4.17
CA TYR A 136 2.99 6.47 -2.86
C TYR A 136 2.14 5.37 -2.20
N ASP A 137 0.93 5.12 -2.70
CA ASP A 137 0.06 4.02 -2.29
C ASP A 137 0.68 2.64 -2.56
N PHE A 138 1.68 2.53 -3.44
CA PHE A 138 2.42 1.28 -3.66
C PHE A 138 3.57 1.08 -2.65
N VAL A 139 3.94 2.07 -1.83
CA VAL A 139 5.04 1.93 -0.87
C VAL A 139 4.77 0.84 0.18
N PRO A 140 3.55 0.70 0.75
CA PRO A 140 3.21 -0.43 1.61
C PRO A 140 3.37 -1.79 0.94
N LEU A 141 3.08 -1.90 -0.36
CA LEU A 141 3.31 -3.12 -1.14
C LEU A 141 4.80 -3.43 -1.24
N LEU A 142 5.64 -2.43 -1.56
CA LEU A 142 7.09 -2.60 -1.64
C LEU A 142 7.71 -2.99 -0.27
N GLN A 143 7.17 -2.44 0.82
CA GLN A 143 7.53 -2.83 2.19
C GLN A 143 7.18 -4.31 2.45
N ALA A 144 5.95 -4.72 2.14
CA ALA A 144 5.50 -6.10 2.30
C ALA A 144 6.27 -7.09 1.43
N LEU A 145 6.71 -6.69 0.23
CA LEU A 145 7.56 -7.51 -0.61
C LEU A 145 8.96 -7.73 -0.01
N ASP A 146 9.42 -6.88 0.90
CA ASP A 146 10.75 -6.90 1.50
C ASP A 146 11.89 -7.02 0.47
N LEU A 147 12.11 -5.95 -0.29
CA LEU A 147 13.12 -5.89 -1.36
C LEU A 147 14.56 -6.19 -0.88
N ARG A 148 14.84 -6.11 0.43
CA ARG A 148 16.15 -6.49 1.01
C ARG A 148 16.48 -7.96 0.79
N GLN A 149 15.46 -8.80 0.62
CA GLN A 149 15.62 -10.24 0.36
C GLN A 149 15.85 -10.56 -1.12
N ALA A 150 15.92 -9.57 -2.00
CA ALA A 150 16.25 -9.80 -3.40
C ALA A 150 17.69 -10.32 -3.56
N PHE A 151 17.90 -11.31 -4.42
CA PHE A 151 19.19 -11.95 -4.65
C PHE A 151 20.08 -11.18 -5.63
N GLY A 152 19.67 -9.96 -6.03
CA GLY A 152 20.45 -9.04 -6.88
C GLY A 152 20.66 -9.50 -8.33
N THR A 153 19.87 -10.45 -8.83
CA THR A 153 19.98 -10.92 -10.21
C THR A 153 19.11 -10.06 -11.13
N SER A 154 19.76 -9.23 -11.96
CA SER A 154 19.06 -8.48 -13.00
C SER A 154 18.46 -9.43 -14.03
N LEU A 155 17.16 -9.30 -14.27
CA LEU A 155 16.44 -10.07 -15.29
C LEU A 155 16.44 -9.39 -16.66
N GLY A 156 17.11 -8.24 -16.81
CA GLY A 156 17.19 -7.49 -18.06
C GLY A 156 15.83 -6.98 -18.55
N LEU A 157 14.90 -6.69 -17.64
CA LEU A 157 13.59 -6.11 -17.92
C LEU A 157 13.50 -4.67 -17.37
N PRO A 158 12.67 -3.79 -17.97
CA PRO A 158 11.91 -3.98 -19.21
C PRO A 158 12.78 -4.08 -20.47
N LEU A 159 12.25 -4.74 -21.51
CA LEU A 159 12.83 -4.80 -22.86
C LEU A 159 12.43 -3.59 -23.73
N GLU A 160 11.36 -2.90 -23.35
CA GLU A 160 10.83 -1.77 -24.10
C GLU A 160 11.70 -0.53 -23.96
N ILE A 161 11.77 0.27 -25.02
CA ILE A 161 12.58 1.50 -25.09
C ILE A 161 11.70 2.74 -24.95
N ASP A 162 10.45 2.66 -25.42
CA ASP A 162 9.49 3.74 -25.36
C ASP A 162 9.09 4.05 -23.90
N PRO A 163 9.03 5.33 -23.47
CA PRO A 163 8.70 5.69 -22.10
C PRO A 163 7.34 5.16 -21.61
N ALA A 164 6.29 5.25 -22.44
CA ALA A 164 4.96 4.77 -22.05
C ALA A 164 4.96 3.25 -21.88
N ALA A 165 5.70 2.54 -22.73
CA ALA A 165 5.84 1.10 -22.65
C ALA A 165 6.65 0.62 -21.44
N ARG A 166 7.68 1.37 -21.03
CA ARG A 166 8.45 1.09 -19.80
C ARG A 166 7.62 1.33 -18.54
N ASP A 167 6.90 2.45 -18.50
CA ASP A 167 5.96 2.73 -17.41
C ASP A 167 4.88 1.64 -17.33
N ALA A 168 4.29 1.27 -18.47
CA ALA A 168 3.32 0.18 -18.56
C ALA A 168 3.85 -1.13 -18.00
N PHE A 169 5.12 -1.47 -18.24
CA PHE A 169 5.75 -2.64 -17.64
C PHE A 169 5.81 -2.54 -16.12
N TRP A 170 6.36 -1.46 -15.58
CA TRP A 170 6.54 -1.29 -14.14
C TRP A 170 5.22 -1.26 -13.38
N VAL A 171 4.22 -0.54 -13.90
CA VAL A 171 2.86 -0.55 -13.34
C VAL A 171 2.28 -1.95 -13.40
N THR A 172 2.45 -2.68 -14.52
CA THR A 172 1.94 -4.06 -14.61
C THR A 172 2.58 -4.97 -13.56
N VAL A 173 3.89 -4.86 -13.30
CA VAL A 173 4.55 -5.67 -12.26
C VAL A 173 4.07 -5.28 -10.86
N LEU A 174 3.89 -4.00 -10.56
CA LEU A 174 3.31 -3.53 -9.30
C LEU A 174 1.92 -4.13 -9.07
N VAL A 175 1.02 -3.98 -10.04
CA VAL A 175 -0.35 -4.50 -9.98
C VAL A 175 -0.38 -6.02 -9.84
N LEU A 176 0.47 -6.74 -10.59
CA LEU A 176 0.58 -8.20 -10.48
C LEU A 176 1.07 -8.64 -9.09
N SER A 177 1.84 -7.81 -8.41
CA SER A 177 2.36 -8.07 -7.06
C SER A 177 1.29 -7.91 -5.97
N CYS A 178 0.16 -7.27 -6.28
CA CYS A 178 -0.99 -7.16 -5.38
C CYS A 178 -1.79 -8.47 -5.25
N PHE A 179 -1.62 -9.42 -6.18
CA PHE A 179 -2.40 -10.68 -6.25
C PHE A 179 -3.92 -10.49 -6.20
N SER A 180 -4.41 -9.36 -6.73
CA SER A 180 -5.83 -9.05 -6.79
C SER A 180 -6.55 -9.85 -7.88
N GLU A 181 -7.88 -9.84 -7.83
CA GLU A 181 -8.71 -10.42 -8.90
C GLU A 181 -8.51 -9.66 -10.23
N PRO A 182 -8.78 -10.30 -11.39
CA PRO A 182 -8.52 -9.70 -12.70
C PRO A 182 -9.20 -8.34 -12.91
N GLU A 183 -10.45 -8.20 -12.48
CA GLU A 183 -11.21 -6.95 -12.64
C GLU A 183 -10.60 -5.81 -11.84
N THR A 184 -10.25 -6.06 -10.57
CA THR A 184 -9.53 -5.11 -9.71
C THR A 184 -8.16 -4.76 -10.27
N SER A 185 -7.44 -5.75 -10.81
CA SER A 185 -6.12 -5.56 -11.41
C SER A 185 -6.22 -4.68 -12.65
N ASP A 186 -7.22 -4.90 -13.50
CA ASP A 186 -7.45 -4.09 -14.70
C ASP A 186 -7.79 -2.65 -14.33
N SER A 187 -8.71 -2.43 -13.39
CA SER A 187 -9.04 -1.08 -12.91
C SER A 187 -7.85 -0.34 -12.29
N LEU A 188 -7.02 -1.04 -11.50
CA LEU A 188 -5.82 -0.44 -10.90
C LEU A 188 -4.77 -0.10 -11.97
N LEU A 189 -4.59 -0.96 -12.96
CA LEU A 189 -3.66 -0.74 -14.07
C LEU A 189 -4.06 0.48 -14.91
N GLU A 190 -5.35 0.58 -15.28
CA GLU A 190 -5.90 1.69 -16.06
C GLU A 190 -5.82 3.02 -15.29
N GLY A 191 -6.23 3.01 -14.02
CA GLY A 191 -6.17 4.20 -13.16
C GLY A 191 -4.74 4.70 -12.96
N THR A 192 -3.80 3.80 -12.66
CA THR A 192 -2.39 4.18 -12.42
C THR A 192 -1.75 4.76 -13.68
N MET A 193 -2.01 4.19 -14.86
CA MET A 193 -1.49 4.72 -16.12
C MET A 193 -2.08 6.10 -16.45
N ALA A 194 -3.37 6.30 -16.17
CA ALA A 194 -4.01 7.60 -16.36
C ALA A 194 -3.44 8.67 -15.39
N GLU A 195 -3.14 8.32 -14.14
CA GLU A 195 -2.48 9.20 -13.16
C GLU A 195 -1.07 9.62 -13.60
N LEU A 196 -0.35 8.71 -14.27
CA LEU A 196 0.95 9.02 -14.90
C LEU A 196 0.83 9.91 -16.16
N GLY A 197 -0.39 10.18 -16.62
CA GLY A 197 -0.69 10.99 -17.80
C GLY A 197 -0.67 10.20 -19.10
N TRP A 198 -0.61 8.87 -19.05
CA TRP A 198 -0.68 8.02 -20.25
C TRP A 198 -2.14 7.74 -20.60
N VAL A 199 -2.62 8.48 -21.60
CA VAL A 199 -3.99 8.42 -22.14
C VAL A 199 -3.93 8.24 -23.67
N GLU A 200 -5.05 7.84 -24.26
CA GLU A 200 -5.23 7.82 -25.72
C GLU A 200 -5.17 9.24 -26.31
N ASP A 201 -5.03 9.34 -27.63
CA ASP A 201 -4.95 10.63 -28.36
C ASP A 201 -6.19 11.54 -28.14
N ASP A 202 -7.33 10.94 -27.81
CA ASP A 202 -8.58 11.66 -27.50
C ASP A 202 -8.72 12.05 -26.01
N GLY A 203 -7.70 11.74 -25.20
CA GLY A 203 -7.65 12.02 -23.77
C GLY A 203 -8.35 10.98 -22.89
N THR A 204 -8.86 9.88 -23.45
CA THR A 204 -9.47 8.80 -22.67
C THR A 204 -8.42 7.87 -22.04
N PRO A 205 -8.69 7.26 -20.87
CA PRO A 205 -7.76 6.34 -20.24
C PRO A 205 -7.42 5.14 -21.14
N LEU A 206 -6.15 4.73 -21.16
CA LEU A 206 -5.73 3.50 -21.81
C LEU A 206 -6.43 2.30 -21.16
N THR A 207 -6.87 1.34 -21.98
CA THR A 207 -7.47 0.09 -21.45
C THR A 207 -6.40 -0.90 -20.99
N ALA A 208 -6.71 -1.78 -20.05
CA ALA A 208 -5.78 -2.78 -19.54
C ALA A 208 -5.18 -3.69 -20.65
N PRO A 209 -5.93 -4.13 -21.67
CA PRO A 209 -5.35 -4.81 -22.83
C PRO A 209 -4.37 -3.95 -23.64
N ALA A 210 -4.66 -2.66 -23.83
CA ALA A 210 -3.78 -1.73 -24.53
C ALA A 210 -2.48 -1.50 -23.75
N ILE A 211 -2.57 -1.29 -22.43
CA ILE A 211 -1.41 -1.14 -21.54
C ILE A 211 -0.51 -2.38 -21.60
N ARG A 212 -1.08 -3.58 -21.51
CA ARG A 212 -0.31 -4.84 -21.64
C ARG A 212 0.30 -5.01 -23.04
N ALA A 213 -0.34 -4.48 -24.08
CA ALA A 213 0.22 -4.52 -25.43
C ALA A 213 1.46 -3.63 -25.57
N LEU A 214 1.53 -2.51 -24.84
CA LEU A 214 2.72 -1.65 -24.83
C LEU A 214 3.96 -2.39 -24.32
N CYS A 215 3.82 -3.24 -23.29
CA CYS A 215 4.94 -3.98 -22.67
C CYS A 215 4.98 -5.48 -23.04
N ALA A 216 4.47 -5.85 -24.22
CA ALA A 216 4.26 -7.25 -24.60
C ALA A 216 5.54 -8.10 -24.68
N ALA A 217 6.69 -7.50 -25.03
CA ALA A 217 7.95 -8.22 -25.12
C ALA A 217 8.42 -8.64 -23.72
N SER A 218 8.37 -7.72 -22.76
CA SER A 218 8.66 -8.00 -21.36
C SER A 218 7.66 -8.97 -20.73
N LEU A 219 6.36 -8.85 -21.04
CA LEU A 219 5.35 -9.80 -20.56
C LEU A 219 5.59 -11.22 -21.08
N THR A 220 6.10 -11.37 -22.31
CA THR A 220 6.48 -12.67 -22.85
C THR A 220 7.64 -13.28 -22.06
N GLN A 221 8.65 -12.48 -21.70
CA GLN A 221 9.75 -12.95 -20.86
C GLN A 221 9.30 -13.27 -19.44
N LEU A 222 8.42 -12.46 -18.84
CA LEU A 222 7.79 -12.75 -17.54
C LEU A 222 7.01 -14.07 -17.56
N ALA A 223 6.26 -14.33 -18.64
CA ALA A 223 5.55 -15.59 -18.80
C ALA A 223 6.51 -16.79 -18.88
N ALA A 224 7.65 -16.64 -19.57
CA ALA A 224 8.68 -17.68 -19.64
C ALA A 224 9.32 -17.99 -18.27
N LEU A 225 9.43 -16.98 -17.39
CA LEU A 225 9.89 -17.16 -16.00
C LEU A 225 8.82 -17.79 -15.09
N GLY A 226 7.58 -17.91 -15.59
CA GLY A 226 6.41 -18.35 -14.83
C GLY A 226 5.83 -17.28 -13.92
N ALA A 227 6.16 -16.00 -14.13
CA ALA A 227 5.59 -14.90 -13.37
C ALA A 227 4.19 -14.52 -13.86
N TYR A 228 3.92 -14.68 -15.16
CA TYR A 228 2.71 -14.17 -15.80
C TYR A 228 2.05 -15.20 -16.74
N GLY A 229 0.74 -15.03 -16.99
CA GLY A 229 -0.01 -15.83 -17.96
C GLY A 229 -0.49 -17.21 -17.46
N ARG A 230 -0.96 -18.04 -18.39
CA ARG A 230 -1.66 -19.31 -18.11
C ARG A 230 -0.83 -20.38 -17.39
N HIS A 231 0.49 -20.28 -17.47
CA HIS A 231 1.44 -21.20 -16.85
C HIS A 231 2.19 -20.54 -15.68
N ALA A 232 1.59 -19.50 -15.09
CA ALA A 232 2.10 -18.85 -13.90
C ALA A 232 2.33 -19.85 -12.76
N LYS A 233 3.46 -19.70 -12.07
CA LYS A 233 3.81 -20.47 -10.89
C LYS A 233 2.90 -20.12 -9.70
N SER A 234 3.11 -20.80 -8.57
CA SER A 234 2.41 -20.49 -7.34
C SER A 234 2.60 -19.02 -6.94
N PRO A 235 1.65 -18.40 -6.19
CA PRO A 235 1.82 -17.03 -5.70
C PRO A 235 3.15 -16.78 -4.99
N VAL A 236 3.62 -17.75 -4.19
CA VAL A 236 4.89 -17.65 -3.46
C VAL A 236 6.09 -17.59 -4.41
N ASP A 237 6.16 -18.46 -5.41
CA ASP A 237 7.26 -18.43 -6.38
C ASP A 237 7.25 -17.14 -7.23
N ARG A 238 6.05 -16.62 -7.51
CA ARG A 238 5.90 -15.37 -8.26
C ARG A 238 6.32 -14.16 -7.44
N LEU A 239 6.02 -14.14 -6.14
CA LEU A 239 6.49 -13.10 -5.21
C LEU A 239 8.01 -12.99 -5.24
N GLU A 240 8.74 -14.10 -5.29
CA GLU A 240 10.20 -14.06 -5.41
C GLU A 240 10.65 -13.42 -6.73
N ILE A 241 9.98 -13.71 -7.85
CA ILE A 241 10.31 -13.10 -9.14
C ILE A 241 10.05 -11.59 -9.12
N TYR A 242 8.88 -11.17 -8.64
CA TYR A 242 8.52 -9.75 -8.56
C TYR A 242 9.42 -8.99 -7.60
N ARG A 243 9.76 -9.56 -6.44
CA ARG A 243 10.72 -8.97 -5.49
C ARG A 243 12.07 -8.70 -6.17
N ASN A 244 12.58 -9.65 -6.96
CA ASN A 244 13.85 -9.47 -7.67
C ASN A 244 13.77 -8.45 -8.81
N LEU A 245 12.61 -8.30 -9.45
CA LEU A 245 12.41 -7.29 -10.50
C LEU A 245 12.30 -5.88 -9.95
N LEU A 246 11.54 -5.72 -8.87
CA LEU A 246 11.24 -4.43 -8.27
C LEU A 246 12.40 -3.89 -7.44
N ALA A 247 13.40 -4.72 -7.11
CA ALA A 247 14.60 -4.31 -6.38
C ALA A 247 15.70 -3.76 -7.31
N GLY A 248 16.49 -2.79 -6.84
CA GLY A 248 17.63 -2.22 -7.57
C GLY A 248 18.35 -1.08 -6.87
#